data_AF-A0A960S235-F1
#
_entry.id   AF-A0A960S235-F1
#
_cell.length_a   1.000
_cell.length_b   1.000
_cell.length_c   1.000
_cell.angle_alpha   90.00
_cell.angle_beta   90.00
_cell.angle_gamma   90.00
#
_symmetry.space_group_name_H-M   'P 1'
#
loop_
_entity.id
_entity.type
_entity.pdbx_description
1 polymer ?
#
loop_
_entity_poly.entity_id
_entity_poly.type
_entity_poly.pdbx_seq_one_letter_code
_entity_poly.pdbx_strand_id
1 'polypeptide(L)'
;MESFEKNRLRHSRILIHSLIISGTLNIALIATFAVFALKEKKKTTLPTFTEKRPLRVTLSNKEVLESFYAMPYEELACNLFDETHIEEGQRRCDLALSYLAAYHHFDVERALSGFPIEKTVLKFKEKEIALFPALTNEMLNAIRTFAKTEMWPLTPEGLFYQMQHRPTLPQSLIDAFKNSGEYFALQKAFKRLPYTISEEAIFSLVLASTWEDIHSFSEELRASPTGKPQSFAPFLTPLLEKKSPLAAYLLVLLEKEYALKQLNNDQMHILLSLLTDRTPEIDAFINEVKGGIRPNALKDLAENPTKHLPRTHTVQSGDSLWKLSRHYGVDVERIKELNNLESETLQVGNTLQLPP
;
A
#
# COMPACT_ATOMS: atom_id res chain seq x y z
N MET A 1 -9.58 50.50 52.76
CA MET A 1 -10.78 49.82 52.22
C MET A 1 -10.87 49.97 50.69
N GLU A 2 -10.71 51.19 50.15
CA GLU A 2 -10.70 51.48 48.69
C GLU A 2 -9.70 50.68 47.83
N SER A 3 -8.45 50.50 48.31
CA SER A 3 -7.41 49.75 47.58
C SER A 3 -7.78 48.27 47.35
N PHE A 4 -8.49 47.67 48.29
CA PHE A 4 -8.90 46.26 48.23
C PHE A 4 -10.03 46.03 47.21
N GLU A 5 -11.01 46.94 47.16
CA GLU A 5 -12.08 46.88 46.15
C GLU A 5 -11.57 47.10 44.74
N LYS A 6 -10.65 48.06 44.55
CA LYS A 6 -10.04 48.32 43.24
C LYS A 6 -9.28 47.11 42.69
N ASN A 7 -8.60 46.35 43.57
CA ASN A 7 -7.93 45.12 43.20
C ASN A 7 -8.91 43.98 42.87
N ARG A 8 -10.02 43.83 43.62
CA ARG A 8 -11.07 42.84 43.28
C ARG A 8 -11.73 43.13 41.93
N LEU A 9 -12.03 44.41 41.65
CA LEU A 9 -12.60 44.82 40.37
C LEU A 9 -11.64 44.55 39.20
N ARG A 10 -10.34 44.74 39.39
CA ARG A 10 -9.33 44.43 38.37
C ARG A 10 -9.23 42.94 38.08
N HIS A 11 -9.20 42.10 39.12
CA HIS A 11 -9.18 40.64 38.96
C HIS A 11 -10.46 40.11 38.33
N SER A 12 -11.62 40.63 38.74
CA SER A 12 -12.91 40.27 38.13
C SER A 12 -12.94 40.61 36.64
N ARG A 13 -12.44 41.77 36.24
CA ARG A 13 -12.33 42.13 34.81
C ARG A 13 -11.40 41.18 34.06
N ILE A 14 -10.26 40.81 34.61
CA ILE A 14 -9.33 39.85 33.98
C ILE A 14 -10.02 38.49 33.78
N LEU A 15 -10.73 37.99 34.79
CA LEU A 15 -11.46 36.72 34.71
C LEU A 15 -12.60 36.76 33.69
N ILE A 16 -13.31 37.89 33.58
CA ILE A 16 -14.35 38.06 32.56
C ILE A 16 -13.74 38.03 31.15
N HIS A 17 -12.63 38.75 30.94
CA HIS A 17 -11.94 38.74 29.64
C HIS A 17 -11.38 37.36 29.30
N SER A 18 -10.79 36.63 30.27
CA SER A 18 -10.29 35.28 30.03
C SER A 18 -11.42 34.29 29.72
N LEU A 19 -12.58 34.43 30.37
CA LEU A 19 -13.75 33.60 30.10
C LEU A 19 -14.33 33.87 28.70
N ILE A 20 -14.40 35.14 28.28
CA ILE A 20 -14.84 35.53 26.93
C ILE A 20 -13.87 34.97 25.88
N ILE A 21 -12.56 35.13 26.08
CA ILE A 21 -11.54 34.63 25.14
C ILE A 21 -11.65 33.10 25.01
N SER A 22 -11.74 32.38 26.13
CA SER A 22 -11.90 30.91 26.14
C SER A 22 -13.18 30.48 25.42
N GLY A 23 -14.30 31.16 25.68
CA GLY A 23 -15.58 30.90 24.99
C GLY A 23 -15.48 31.11 23.48
N THR A 24 -14.85 32.20 23.04
CA THR A 24 -14.65 32.47 21.60
C THR A 24 -13.74 31.45 20.93
N LEU A 25 -12.69 30.99 21.62
CA LEU A 25 -11.77 29.98 21.11
C LEU A 25 -12.47 28.63 20.92
N ASN A 26 -13.30 28.21 21.88
CA ASN A 26 -14.07 26.97 21.80
C ASN A 26 -15.12 27.02 20.67
N ILE A 27 -15.82 28.14 20.49
CA ILE A 27 -16.78 28.30 19.40
C ILE A 27 -16.06 28.25 18.05
N ALA A 28 -14.91 28.92 17.93
CA ALA A 28 -14.09 28.88 16.72
C ALA A 28 -13.62 27.46 16.41
N LEU A 29 -13.16 26.71 17.41
CA LEU A 29 -12.73 25.31 17.29
C LEU A 29 -13.87 24.41 16.80
N ILE A 30 -15.07 24.54 17.40
CA ILE A 30 -16.26 23.77 16.99
C ILE A 30 -16.64 24.13 15.54
N ALA A 31 -16.56 25.41 15.16
CA ALA A 31 -16.84 25.84 13.80
C ALA A 31 -15.82 25.28 12.79
N THR A 32 -14.52 25.22 13.12
CA THR A 32 -13.52 24.58 12.25
C THR A 32 -13.78 23.08 12.08
N PHE A 33 -14.11 22.36 13.16
CA PHE A 33 -14.49 20.94 13.05
C PHE A 33 -15.77 20.75 12.22
N ALA A 34 -16.78 21.61 12.39
CA ALA A 34 -18.00 21.56 11.60
C ALA A 34 -17.74 21.83 10.10
N VAL A 35 -16.90 22.81 9.77
CA VAL A 35 -16.49 23.09 8.39
C VAL A 35 -15.70 21.93 7.79
N PHE A 36 -14.80 21.31 8.56
CA PHE A 36 -14.04 20.13 8.12
C PHE A 36 -14.97 18.94 7.84
N ALA A 37 -15.89 18.64 8.77
CA ALA A 37 -16.89 17.58 8.60
C ALA A 37 -17.83 17.82 7.40
N LEU A 38 -18.22 19.07 7.13
CA LEU A 38 -19.02 19.42 5.96
C LEU A 38 -18.23 19.35 4.65
N LYS A 39 -16.92 19.61 4.68
CA LYS A 39 -16.02 19.50 3.51
C LYS A 39 -15.76 18.04 3.15
N GLU A 40 -15.63 17.16 4.15
CA GLU A 40 -15.53 15.70 3.94
C GLU A 40 -16.80 15.11 3.30
N LYS A 41 -17.99 15.58 3.69
CA LYS A 41 -19.27 15.13 3.08
C LYS A 41 -19.40 15.45 1.59
N LYS A 42 -18.56 16.31 1.01
CA LYS A 42 -18.74 16.84 -0.35
C LYS A 42 -17.86 16.20 -1.44
N LYS A 43 -17.09 15.16 -1.13
CA LYS A 43 -16.40 14.36 -2.16
C LYS A 43 -16.45 12.89 -1.78
N THR A 44 -17.22 12.15 -2.57
CA THR A 44 -17.36 10.69 -2.70
C THR A 44 -18.81 10.29 -2.43
N THR A 45 -19.56 10.11 -3.51
CA THR A 45 -20.89 9.52 -3.47
C THR A 45 -20.77 8.11 -2.92
N LEU A 46 -21.44 7.84 -1.80
CA LEU A 46 -21.67 6.47 -1.33
C LEU A 46 -22.33 5.67 -2.47
N PRO A 47 -22.01 4.37 -2.64
CA PRO A 47 -22.71 3.54 -3.59
C PRO A 47 -24.22 3.61 -3.33
N THR A 48 -24.97 4.02 -4.35
CA THR A 48 -26.43 4.12 -4.25
C THR A 48 -27.01 2.75 -4.58
N PHE A 49 -27.42 2.01 -3.56
CA PHE A 49 -28.03 0.70 -3.74
C PHE A 49 -29.48 0.86 -4.18
N THR A 50 -29.77 0.65 -5.46
CA THR A 50 -31.15 0.44 -5.93
C THR A 50 -31.50 -1.04 -5.81
N GLU A 51 -32.45 -1.37 -4.93
CA GLU A 51 -33.05 -2.70 -4.87
C GLU A 51 -33.67 -3.04 -6.23
N LYS A 52 -33.12 -4.04 -6.94
CA LYS A 52 -33.77 -4.68 -8.08
C LYS A 52 -34.24 -6.06 -7.64
N ARG A 53 -35.55 -6.32 -7.72
CA ARG A 53 -36.09 -7.69 -7.60
C ARG A 53 -35.65 -8.50 -8.82
N PRO A 54 -34.96 -9.64 -8.66
CA PRO A 54 -34.58 -10.48 -9.78
C PRO A 54 -35.79 -11.23 -10.37
N LEU A 55 -35.78 -11.40 -11.69
CA LEU A 55 -36.70 -12.28 -12.42
C LEU A 55 -36.35 -13.75 -12.09
N ARG A 56 -37.35 -14.57 -11.74
CA ARG A 56 -37.15 -16.00 -11.46
C ARG A 56 -36.85 -16.76 -12.76
N VAL A 57 -35.60 -17.18 -12.93
CA VAL A 57 -35.17 -18.16 -13.94
C VAL A 57 -34.61 -19.36 -13.16
N THR A 58 -35.10 -20.57 -13.45
CA THR A 58 -34.52 -21.82 -12.94
C THR A 58 -33.17 -22.07 -13.63
N LEU A 59 -32.08 -21.97 -12.87
CA LEU A 59 -30.71 -22.17 -13.31
C LEU A 59 -30.14 -23.38 -12.55
N SER A 60 -29.35 -24.23 -13.22
CA SER A 60 -28.61 -25.31 -12.57
C SER A 60 -27.53 -24.77 -11.62
N ASN A 61 -27.07 -25.58 -10.65
CA ASN A 61 -26.01 -25.19 -9.70
C ASN A 61 -24.74 -24.63 -10.40
N LYS A 62 -24.34 -25.22 -11.52
CA LYS A 62 -23.18 -24.75 -12.29
C LYS A 62 -23.45 -23.37 -12.89
N GLU A 63 -24.63 -23.15 -13.46
CA GLU A 63 -25.03 -21.85 -14.03
C GLU A 63 -25.17 -20.77 -12.93
N VAL A 64 -25.64 -21.14 -11.75
CA VAL A 64 -25.69 -20.24 -10.58
C VAL A 64 -24.27 -19.84 -10.17
N LEU A 65 -23.35 -20.79 -9.99
CA LEU A 65 -21.96 -20.48 -9.63
C LEU A 65 -21.26 -19.62 -10.70
N GLU A 66 -21.42 -19.94 -11.98
CA GLU A 66 -20.89 -19.12 -13.08
C GLU A 66 -21.51 -17.71 -13.11
N SER A 67 -22.81 -17.58 -12.81
CA SER A 67 -23.47 -16.26 -12.76
C SER A 67 -22.93 -15.37 -11.63
N PHE A 68 -22.64 -15.93 -10.46
CA PHE A 68 -22.05 -15.18 -9.34
C PHE A 68 -20.57 -14.86 -9.60
N TYR A 69 -19.84 -15.76 -10.27
CA TYR A 69 -18.45 -15.54 -10.64
C TYR A 69 -18.25 -14.33 -11.56
N ALA A 70 -19.17 -14.09 -12.50
CA ALA A 70 -19.09 -12.97 -13.43
C ALA A 70 -19.60 -11.63 -12.85
N MET A 71 -20.13 -11.65 -11.62
CA MET A 71 -20.85 -10.53 -11.03
C MET A 71 -19.88 -9.49 -10.44
N PRO A 72 -20.06 -8.18 -10.71
CA PRO A 72 -19.23 -7.15 -10.10
C PRO A 72 -19.53 -7.01 -8.60
N TYR A 73 -18.60 -6.37 -7.88
CA TYR A 73 -18.68 -6.17 -6.43
C TYR A 73 -20.03 -5.57 -6.00
N GLU A 74 -20.50 -4.53 -6.69
CA GLU A 74 -21.72 -3.80 -6.32
C GLU A 74 -22.96 -4.68 -6.43
N GLU A 75 -23.00 -5.57 -7.43
CA GLU A 75 -24.11 -6.47 -7.65
C GLU A 75 -24.06 -7.65 -6.65
N LEU A 76 -22.87 -8.17 -6.34
CA LEU A 76 -22.69 -9.14 -5.25
C LEU A 76 -23.09 -8.55 -3.89
N ALA A 77 -22.72 -7.30 -3.62
CA ALA A 77 -23.10 -6.58 -2.41
C ALA A 77 -24.63 -6.37 -2.33
N CYS A 78 -25.31 -6.14 -3.46
CA CYS A 78 -26.77 -6.13 -3.51
C CYS A 78 -27.37 -7.51 -3.16
N ASN A 79 -26.75 -8.60 -3.63
CA ASN A 79 -27.23 -9.96 -3.36
C ASN A 79 -27.09 -10.37 -1.87
N LEU A 80 -26.31 -9.65 -1.05
CA LEU A 80 -26.32 -9.86 0.41
C LEU A 80 -27.71 -9.64 1.05
N PHE A 81 -28.59 -8.88 0.39
CA PHE A 81 -29.97 -8.60 0.83
C PHE A 81 -31.00 -9.56 0.22
N ASP A 82 -30.58 -10.47 -0.66
CA ASP A 82 -31.45 -11.42 -1.33
C ASP A 82 -31.53 -12.74 -0.55
N GLU A 83 -32.65 -12.94 0.14
CA GLU A 83 -32.93 -14.14 0.95
C GLU A 83 -33.60 -15.26 0.14
N THR A 84 -33.71 -15.12 -1.18
CA THR A 84 -34.24 -16.19 -2.01
C THR A 84 -33.30 -17.39 -2.00
N HIS A 85 -33.92 -18.58 -1.97
CA HIS A 85 -33.18 -19.84 -1.92
C HIS A 85 -32.84 -20.30 -3.33
N ILE A 86 -31.66 -20.88 -3.47
CA ILE A 86 -31.18 -21.62 -4.63
C ILE A 86 -31.66 -23.08 -4.49
N GLU A 87 -31.65 -23.87 -5.58
CA GLU A 87 -32.23 -25.23 -5.66
C GLU A 87 -31.81 -26.19 -4.53
N GLU A 88 -30.64 -26.01 -3.91
CA GLU A 88 -30.15 -26.85 -2.79
C GLU A 88 -30.35 -26.24 -1.38
N GLY A 89 -31.20 -25.22 -1.25
CA GLY A 89 -31.54 -24.62 0.05
C GLY A 89 -30.53 -23.60 0.59
N GLN A 90 -29.44 -23.32 -0.14
CA GLN A 90 -28.58 -22.17 0.15
C GLN A 90 -29.26 -20.87 -0.26
N ARG A 91 -29.14 -19.82 0.56
CA ARG A 91 -29.66 -18.49 0.20
C ARG A 91 -28.68 -17.79 -0.75
N ARG A 92 -29.21 -16.98 -1.67
CA ARG A 92 -28.39 -16.14 -2.56
C ARG A 92 -27.44 -15.23 -1.77
N CYS A 93 -27.86 -14.70 -0.62
CA CYS A 93 -27.01 -13.91 0.25
C CYS A 93 -25.79 -14.67 0.80
N ASP A 94 -25.93 -15.95 1.10
CA ASP A 94 -24.83 -16.77 1.63
C ASP A 94 -23.78 -16.99 0.53
N LEU A 95 -24.25 -17.29 -0.70
CA LEU A 95 -23.39 -17.43 -1.86
C LEU A 95 -22.72 -16.10 -2.25
N ALA A 96 -23.46 -14.98 -2.18
CA ALA A 96 -22.92 -13.65 -2.44
C ALA A 96 -21.74 -13.33 -1.49
N LEU A 97 -21.90 -13.61 -0.19
CA LEU A 97 -20.85 -13.42 0.79
C LEU A 97 -19.60 -14.25 0.48
N SER A 98 -19.79 -15.51 0.12
CA SER A 98 -18.70 -16.41 -0.29
C SER A 98 -17.90 -15.86 -1.47
N TYR A 99 -18.58 -15.34 -2.50
CA TYR A 99 -17.91 -14.74 -3.65
C TYR A 99 -17.24 -13.40 -3.33
N LEU A 100 -17.89 -12.54 -2.52
CA LEU A 100 -17.29 -11.30 -2.03
C LEU A 100 -16.00 -11.57 -1.25
N ALA A 101 -15.99 -12.57 -0.37
CA ALA A 101 -14.80 -12.96 0.38
C ALA A 101 -13.69 -13.50 -0.55
N ALA A 102 -14.03 -14.45 -1.44
CA ALA A 102 -13.04 -15.18 -2.25
C ALA A 102 -12.47 -14.40 -3.45
N TYR A 103 -13.24 -13.48 -4.02
CA TYR A 103 -12.87 -12.77 -5.26
C TYR A 103 -12.73 -11.26 -5.08
N HIS A 104 -13.33 -10.69 -4.04
CA HIS A 104 -13.28 -9.25 -3.78
C HIS A 104 -12.62 -8.90 -2.44
N HIS A 105 -12.03 -9.88 -1.74
CA HIS A 105 -11.35 -9.67 -0.46
C HIS A 105 -12.22 -8.97 0.60
N PHE A 106 -13.52 -9.25 0.60
CA PHE A 106 -14.43 -8.68 1.60
C PHE A 106 -14.09 -9.20 3.01
N ASP A 107 -14.02 -8.29 3.97
CA ASP A 107 -13.57 -8.59 5.34
C ASP A 107 -14.70 -9.12 6.22
N VAL A 108 -15.02 -10.40 6.05
CA VAL A 108 -16.09 -11.07 6.82
C VAL A 108 -15.80 -11.06 8.33
N GLU A 109 -14.53 -11.19 8.72
CA GLU A 109 -14.16 -11.25 10.14
C GLU A 109 -14.35 -9.89 10.82
N ARG A 110 -13.93 -8.81 10.18
CA ARG A 110 -14.20 -7.45 10.67
C ARG A 110 -15.69 -7.15 10.68
N ALA A 111 -16.41 -7.58 9.65
CA ALA A 111 -17.86 -7.43 9.57
C ALA A 111 -18.60 -8.11 10.74
N LEU A 112 -18.08 -9.25 11.20
CA LEU A 112 -18.65 -10.02 12.29
C LEU A 112 -18.15 -9.60 13.68
N SER A 113 -17.14 -8.74 13.80
CA SER A 113 -16.73 -8.14 15.08
C SER A 113 -16.59 -9.14 16.24
N GLY A 114 -16.09 -10.35 15.95
CA GLY A 114 -15.87 -11.41 16.95
C GLY A 114 -16.99 -12.46 17.10
N PHE A 115 -18.05 -12.46 16.28
CA PHE A 115 -18.96 -13.61 16.25
C PHE A 115 -18.20 -14.89 15.84
N PRO A 116 -18.46 -16.04 16.49
CA PRO A 116 -17.89 -17.30 16.06
C PRO A 116 -18.43 -17.64 14.67
N ILE A 117 -17.53 -18.00 13.75
CA ILE A 117 -17.89 -18.32 12.38
C ILE A 117 -17.36 -19.69 12.00
N GLU A 118 -18.25 -20.55 11.52
CA GLU A 118 -17.88 -21.81 10.88
C GLU A 118 -17.66 -21.56 9.39
N LYS A 119 -16.53 -22.05 8.88
CA LYS A 119 -16.17 -21.95 7.47
C LYS A 119 -15.95 -23.35 6.92
N THR A 120 -16.56 -23.65 5.78
CA THR A 120 -16.23 -24.84 4.97
C THR A 120 -15.66 -24.38 3.63
N VAL A 121 -14.88 -25.22 2.96
CA VAL A 121 -14.24 -24.85 1.70
C VAL A 121 -14.84 -25.66 0.56
N LEU A 122 -15.25 -24.95 -0.49
CA LEU A 122 -15.65 -25.52 -1.76
C LEU A 122 -14.57 -25.21 -2.80
N LYS A 123 -14.08 -26.23 -3.52
CA LYS A 123 -13.23 -26.00 -4.69
C LYS A 123 -14.11 -25.67 -5.90
N PHE A 124 -13.90 -24.50 -6.48
CA PHE A 124 -14.56 -24.10 -7.72
C PHE A 124 -13.54 -23.45 -8.64
N LYS A 125 -13.41 -24.01 -9.85
CA LYS A 125 -12.29 -23.73 -10.77
C LYS A 125 -10.95 -23.95 -10.04
N GLU A 126 -10.04 -22.98 -10.12
CA GLU A 126 -8.72 -23.03 -9.49
C GLU A 126 -8.68 -22.35 -8.11
N LYS A 127 -9.84 -21.97 -7.54
CA LYS A 127 -9.93 -21.28 -6.25
C LYS A 127 -10.72 -22.07 -5.21
N GLU A 128 -10.31 -21.86 -3.96
CA GLU A 128 -11.04 -22.30 -2.78
C GLU A 128 -12.00 -21.19 -2.34
N ILE A 129 -13.30 -21.50 -2.30
CA ILE A 129 -14.36 -20.60 -1.88
C ILE A 129 -14.78 -20.98 -0.48
N ALA A 130 -14.66 -20.05 0.47
CA ALA A 130 -15.18 -20.23 1.82
C ALA A 130 -16.71 -20.10 1.82
N LEU A 131 -17.39 -21.15 2.26
CA LEU A 131 -18.82 -21.18 2.55
C LEU A 131 -19.05 -20.95 4.04
N PHE A 132 -20.18 -20.32 4.36
CA PHE A 132 -20.53 -19.93 5.73
C PHE A 132 -21.88 -20.56 6.12
N PRO A 133 -21.92 -21.88 6.41
CA PRO A 133 -23.17 -22.65 6.51
C PRO A 133 -24.04 -22.32 7.74
N ALA A 134 -23.54 -21.52 8.69
CA ALA A 134 -24.20 -21.27 9.98
C ALA A 134 -24.43 -19.77 10.27
N LEU A 135 -24.66 -18.94 9.25
CA LEU A 135 -24.91 -17.51 9.45
C LEU A 135 -26.29 -17.25 10.06
N THR A 136 -26.30 -16.79 11.31
CA THR A 136 -27.52 -16.30 11.98
C THR A 136 -28.00 -14.98 11.37
N ASN A 137 -29.26 -14.61 11.65
CA ASN A 137 -29.82 -13.34 11.19
C ASN A 137 -29.04 -12.13 11.75
N GLU A 138 -28.51 -12.23 12.97
CA GLU A 138 -27.68 -11.18 13.58
C GLU A 138 -26.36 -11.01 12.84
N MET A 139 -25.67 -12.12 12.53
CA MET A 139 -24.43 -12.13 11.76
C MET A 139 -24.65 -11.55 10.36
N LEU A 140 -25.71 -11.97 9.66
CA LEU A 140 -26.06 -11.42 8.35
C LEU A 140 -26.35 -9.92 8.42
N ASN A 141 -27.06 -9.46 9.45
CA ASN A 141 -27.34 -8.04 9.61
C ASN A 141 -26.05 -7.23 9.88
N ALA A 142 -25.10 -7.77 10.64
CA ALA A 142 -23.79 -7.16 10.85
C ALA A 142 -23.03 -7.04 9.52
N ILE A 143 -22.98 -8.12 8.74
CA ILE A 143 -22.36 -8.16 7.40
C ILE A 143 -22.98 -7.12 6.45
N ARG A 144 -24.32 -7.10 6.38
CA ARG A 144 -25.07 -6.14 5.56
C ARG A 144 -24.82 -4.69 5.97
N THR A 145 -24.76 -4.44 7.27
CA THR A 145 -24.46 -3.10 7.82
C THR A 145 -23.05 -2.69 7.43
N PHE A 146 -22.06 -3.55 7.68
CA PHE A 146 -20.67 -3.32 7.34
C PHE A 146 -20.47 -3.01 5.85
N ALA A 147 -21.09 -3.80 4.95
CA ALA A 147 -21.02 -3.58 3.51
C ALA A 147 -21.61 -2.22 3.07
N LYS A 148 -22.56 -1.66 3.83
CA LYS A 148 -23.22 -0.38 3.53
C LYS A 148 -22.52 0.82 4.17
N THR A 149 -21.93 0.65 5.34
CA THR A 149 -21.39 1.77 6.14
C THR A 149 -19.90 1.98 5.94
N GLU A 150 -19.15 0.92 5.66
CA GLU A 150 -17.71 1.01 5.48
C GLU A 150 -17.34 1.52 4.09
N MET A 151 -16.38 2.42 4.05
CA MET A 151 -15.82 2.92 2.78
C MET A 151 -15.00 1.84 2.07
N TRP A 152 -14.26 1.05 2.85
CA TRP A 152 -13.41 -0.03 2.37
C TRP A 152 -13.67 -1.29 3.18
N PRO A 153 -14.76 -2.03 2.91
CA PRO A 153 -15.11 -3.28 3.60
C PRO A 153 -14.20 -4.45 3.16
N LEU A 154 -12.90 -4.19 3.04
CA LEU A 154 -11.91 -5.07 2.48
C LEU A 154 -10.89 -5.46 3.55
N THR A 155 -10.34 -6.66 3.39
CA THR A 155 -9.18 -7.10 4.16
C THR A 155 -7.95 -6.24 3.81
N PRO A 156 -6.88 -6.26 4.63
CA PRO A 156 -5.62 -5.61 4.27
C PRO A 156 -5.07 -6.04 2.90
N GLU A 157 -5.22 -7.31 2.53
CA GLU A 157 -4.89 -7.82 1.19
C GLU A 157 -5.73 -7.13 0.11
N GLY A 158 -7.04 -7.04 0.32
CA GLY A 158 -7.96 -6.37 -0.60
C GLY A 158 -7.64 -4.89 -0.76
N LEU A 159 -7.31 -4.20 0.33
CA LEU A 159 -6.85 -2.81 0.30
C LEU A 159 -5.57 -2.67 -0.54
N PHE A 160 -4.59 -3.54 -0.30
CA PHE A 160 -3.34 -3.55 -1.08
C PHE A 160 -3.58 -3.85 -2.56
N TYR A 161 -4.41 -4.86 -2.87
CA TYR A 161 -4.80 -5.20 -4.23
C TYR A 161 -5.40 -4.00 -4.95
N GLN A 162 -6.31 -3.27 -4.30
CA GLN A 162 -6.90 -2.06 -4.86
C GLN A 162 -5.87 -0.96 -5.11
N MET A 163 -4.82 -0.86 -4.28
CA MET A 163 -3.74 0.09 -4.49
C MET A 163 -2.87 -0.27 -5.70
N GLN A 164 -2.65 -1.55 -5.97
CA GLN A 164 -1.87 -2.00 -7.13
C GLN A 164 -2.59 -1.79 -8.46
N HIS A 165 -3.93 -1.85 -8.48
CA HIS A 165 -4.72 -1.86 -9.72
C HIS A 165 -5.40 -0.52 -10.05
N ARG A 166 -5.11 0.54 -9.29
CA ARG A 166 -5.70 1.87 -9.50
C ARG A 166 -4.70 2.86 -10.07
N PRO A 167 -5.08 3.65 -11.10
CA PRO A 167 -4.19 4.67 -11.66
C PRO A 167 -3.95 5.83 -10.70
N THR A 168 -4.93 6.13 -9.84
CA THR A 168 -4.86 7.18 -8.82
C THR A 168 -5.26 6.60 -7.47
N LEU A 169 -4.44 6.82 -6.44
CA LEU A 169 -4.68 6.31 -5.10
C LEU A 169 -5.49 7.34 -4.28
N PRO A 170 -6.74 7.02 -3.87
CA PRO A 170 -7.48 7.86 -2.94
C PRO A 170 -6.78 7.89 -1.57
N GLN A 171 -6.72 9.05 -0.92
CA GLN A 171 -6.09 9.16 0.40
C GLN A 171 -6.76 8.25 1.43
N SER A 172 -8.08 8.12 1.40
CA SER A 172 -8.81 7.23 2.30
C SER A 172 -8.46 5.74 2.14
N LEU A 173 -8.05 5.30 0.94
CA LEU A 173 -7.58 3.94 0.70
C LEU A 173 -6.20 3.74 1.33
N ILE A 174 -5.31 4.73 1.14
CA ILE A 174 -3.98 4.74 1.74
C ILE A 174 -4.11 4.70 3.26
N ASP A 175 -4.96 5.56 3.83
CA ASP A 175 -5.15 5.64 5.28
C ASP A 175 -5.75 4.33 5.84
N ALA A 176 -6.73 3.74 5.15
CA ALA A 176 -7.29 2.44 5.52
C ALA A 176 -6.22 1.35 5.54
N PHE A 177 -5.37 1.29 4.52
CA PHE A 177 -4.28 0.31 4.47
C PHE A 177 -3.22 0.60 5.55
N LYS A 178 -2.88 1.86 5.80
CA LYS A 178 -1.91 2.24 6.85
C LYS A 178 -2.38 1.89 8.25
N ASN A 179 -3.69 1.79 8.47
CA ASN A 179 -4.28 1.33 9.73
C ASN A 179 -4.30 -0.20 9.87
N SER A 180 -3.89 -0.95 8.85
CA SER A 180 -3.77 -2.41 8.93
C SER A 180 -2.66 -2.83 9.89
N GLY A 181 -2.80 -4.02 10.48
CA GLY A 181 -1.77 -4.59 11.33
C GLY A 181 -0.47 -4.88 10.57
N GLU A 182 -0.56 -5.13 9.26
CA GLU A 182 0.57 -5.42 8.38
C GLU A 182 1.45 -4.18 8.26
N TYR A 183 0.87 -3.08 7.77
CA TYR A 183 1.60 -1.83 7.61
C TYR A 183 2.14 -1.31 8.94
N PHE A 184 1.34 -1.40 10.01
CA PHE A 184 1.78 -0.98 11.34
C PHE A 184 3.02 -1.74 11.81
N ALA A 185 3.07 -3.07 11.61
CA ALA A 185 4.23 -3.88 11.97
C ALA A 185 5.49 -3.43 11.20
N LEU A 186 5.39 -3.26 9.88
CA LEU A 186 6.49 -2.78 9.05
C LEU A 186 6.93 -1.37 9.48
N GLN A 187 6.00 -0.43 9.60
CA GLN A 187 6.29 0.94 10.00
C GLN A 187 7.02 1.00 11.34
N LYS A 188 6.58 0.21 12.31
CA LYS A 188 7.20 0.11 13.64
C LYS A 188 8.61 -0.45 13.55
N ALA A 189 8.85 -1.47 12.72
CA ALA A 189 10.17 -2.06 12.53
C ALA A 189 11.17 -1.05 11.93
N PHE A 190 10.78 -0.36 10.87
CA PHE A 190 11.64 0.65 10.22
C PHE A 190 11.87 1.89 11.10
N LYS A 191 10.85 2.37 11.82
CA LYS A 191 11.00 3.53 12.75
C LYS A 191 11.91 3.25 13.95
N ARG A 192 12.22 1.99 14.25
CA ARG A 192 13.12 1.59 15.35
C ARG A 192 14.59 1.51 14.93
N LEU A 193 14.88 1.68 13.65
CA LEU A 193 16.24 1.76 13.15
C LEU A 193 16.94 3.00 13.72
N PRO A 194 18.28 2.98 13.87
CA PRO A 194 19.03 4.14 14.35
C PRO A 194 19.02 5.33 13.37
N TYR A 195 18.45 5.15 12.18
CA TYR A 195 18.32 6.16 11.14
C TYR A 195 16.85 6.51 10.91
N THR A 196 16.58 7.78 10.59
CA THR A 196 15.23 8.25 10.30
C THR A 196 14.83 7.91 8.87
N ILE A 197 13.86 7.02 8.71
CA ILE A 197 13.23 6.74 7.41
C ILE A 197 11.86 7.40 7.41
N SER A 198 11.57 8.20 6.37
CA SER A 198 10.27 8.86 6.25
C SER A 198 9.15 7.86 6.04
N GLU A 199 7.93 8.26 6.40
CA GLU A 199 6.78 7.39 6.21
C GLU A 199 6.48 7.14 4.73
N GLU A 200 6.73 8.13 3.88
CA GLU A 200 6.61 8.02 2.43
C GLU A 200 7.60 7.02 1.86
N ALA A 201 8.82 6.98 2.39
CA ALA A 201 9.85 6.03 1.99
C ALA A 201 9.44 4.60 2.37
N ILE A 202 8.97 4.36 3.60
CA ILE A 202 8.44 3.05 4.01
C ILE A 202 7.26 2.64 3.13
N PHE A 203 6.33 3.56 2.89
CA PHE A 203 5.17 3.32 2.05
C PHE A 203 5.56 3.00 0.59
N SER A 204 6.61 3.62 0.06
CA SER A 204 7.13 3.31 -1.27
C SER A 204 7.71 1.89 -1.37
N LEU A 205 8.36 1.38 -0.32
CA LEU A 205 8.82 -0.02 -0.27
C LEU A 205 7.63 -0.97 -0.32
N VAL A 206 6.62 -0.71 0.52
CA VAL A 206 5.39 -1.49 0.57
C VAL A 206 4.69 -1.53 -0.79
N LEU A 207 4.53 -0.38 -1.44
CA LEU A 207 3.92 -0.32 -2.77
C LEU A 207 4.72 -1.08 -3.84
N ALA A 208 6.04 -1.19 -3.69
CA ALA A 208 6.90 -1.95 -4.59
C ALA A 208 6.93 -3.47 -4.26
N SER A 209 6.49 -3.88 -3.06
CA SER A 209 6.47 -5.29 -2.61
C SER A 209 5.33 -6.10 -3.23
N THR A 210 5.33 -7.41 -2.99
CA THR A 210 4.14 -8.26 -3.17
C THR A 210 3.34 -8.35 -1.87
N TRP A 211 2.09 -8.83 -1.94
CA TRP A 211 1.29 -9.05 -0.73
C TRP A 211 1.92 -10.13 0.16
N GLU A 212 2.42 -11.20 -0.45
CA GLU A 212 3.07 -12.32 0.21
C GLU A 212 4.31 -11.87 1.00
N ASP A 213 5.13 -10.99 0.41
CA ASP A 213 6.30 -10.41 1.09
C ASP A 213 5.88 -9.56 2.30
N ILE A 214 4.85 -8.72 2.15
CA ILE A 214 4.34 -7.87 3.24
C ILE A 214 3.77 -8.73 4.36
N HIS A 215 2.93 -9.71 4.01
CA HIS A 215 2.24 -10.55 4.96
C HIS A 215 3.23 -11.41 5.75
N SER A 216 4.11 -12.15 5.06
CA SER A 216 5.12 -13.01 5.70
C SER A 216 6.06 -12.22 6.61
N PHE A 217 6.55 -11.07 6.16
CA PHE A 217 7.42 -10.22 6.96
C PHE A 217 6.68 -9.62 8.17
N SER A 218 5.41 -9.22 8.00
CA SER A 218 4.61 -8.73 9.12
C SER A 218 4.34 -9.80 10.19
N GLU A 219 4.12 -11.06 9.78
CA GLU A 219 3.94 -12.20 10.69
C GLU A 219 5.23 -12.47 11.48
N GLU A 220 6.39 -12.46 10.82
CA GLU A 220 7.69 -12.58 11.49
C GLU A 220 7.86 -11.48 12.57
N LEU A 221 7.52 -10.24 12.22
CA LEU A 221 7.63 -9.10 13.13
C LEU A 221 6.69 -9.22 14.34
N ARG A 222 5.47 -9.76 14.16
CA ARG A 222 4.50 -9.98 15.25
C ARG A 222 4.89 -11.15 16.14
N ALA A 223 5.46 -12.21 15.57
CA ALA A 223 5.97 -13.36 16.31
C ALA A 223 7.22 -13.01 17.14
N SER A 224 8.00 -12.01 16.71
CA SER A 224 9.19 -11.55 17.43
C SER A 224 8.85 -10.80 18.73
N PRO A 225 9.32 -11.25 19.90
CA PRO A 225 9.07 -10.56 21.18
C PRO A 225 9.61 -9.13 21.21
N THR A 226 10.69 -8.87 20.47
CA THR A 226 11.30 -7.53 20.36
C THR A 226 10.63 -6.69 19.28
N GLY A 227 9.84 -7.30 18.39
CA GLY A 227 9.32 -6.69 17.17
C GLY A 227 10.42 -6.24 16.22
N LYS A 228 11.52 -7.00 16.16
CA LYS A 228 12.59 -6.89 15.16
C LYS A 228 12.65 -8.19 14.37
N PRO A 229 12.89 -8.13 13.05
CA PRO A 229 13.06 -9.34 12.25
C PRO A 229 14.43 -9.95 12.56
N GLN A 230 14.61 -11.21 12.19
CA GLN A 230 15.92 -11.86 12.21
C GLN A 230 16.85 -11.23 11.15
N SER A 231 16.29 -10.88 10.00
CA SER A 231 16.97 -10.15 8.92
C SER A 231 15.96 -9.39 8.08
N PHE A 232 16.33 -8.21 7.61
CA PHE A 232 15.58 -7.46 6.60
C PHE A 232 15.83 -7.98 5.18
N ALA A 233 16.84 -8.82 4.97
CA ALA A 233 17.24 -9.26 3.64
C ALA A 233 16.14 -9.98 2.85
N PRO A 234 15.35 -10.93 3.41
CA PRO A 234 14.28 -11.57 2.67
C PRO A 234 13.22 -10.59 2.15
N PHE A 235 12.97 -9.50 2.87
CA PHE A 235 12.03 -8.45 2.46
C PHE A 235 12.64 -7.47 1.43
N LEU A 236 13.94 -7.16 1.55
CA LEU A 236 14.59 -6.16 0.71
C LEU A 236 15.13 -6.72 -0.61
N THR A 237 15.53 -7.99 -0.67
CA THR A 237 16.13 -8.59 -1.88
C THR A 237 15.14 -8.65 -3.06
N PRO A 238 13.86 -9.03 -2.91
CA PRO A 238 12.90 -8.94 -4.01
C PRO A 238 12.70 -7.51 -4.52
N LEU A 239 12.78 -6.52 -3.62
CA LEU A 239 12.68 -5.10 -3.97
C LEU A 239 13.92 -4.60 -4.72
N LEU A 240 15.10 -5.14 -4.39
CA LEU A 240 16.33 -4.88 -5.14
C LEU A 240 16.18 -5.36 -6.59
N GLU A 241 15.62 -6.55 -6.82
CA GLU A 241 15.39 -7.08 -8.18
C GLU A 241 14.40 -6.24 -8.98
N LYS A 242 13.42 -5.61 -8.28
CA LYS A 242 12.54 -4.58 -8.85
C LYS A 242 13.20 -3.21 -9.01
N LYS A 243 14.53 -3.13 -8.85
CA LYS A 243 15.37 -1.94 -8.99
C LYS A 243 15.02 -0.80 -8.01
N SER A 244 14.59 -1.12 -6.80
CA SER A 244 14.33 -0.11 -5.75
C SER A 244 15.63 0.46 -5.19
N PRO A 245 15.95 1.76 -5.38
CA PRO A 245 17.18 2.36 -4.85
C PRO A 245 17.21 2.36 -3.31
N LEU A 246 16.05 2.58 -2.69
CA LEU A 246 15.92 2.55 -1.24
C LEU A 246 16.19 1.15 -0.67
N ALA A 247 15.74 0.09 -1.35
CA ALA A 247 16.04 -1.28 -0.92
C ALA A 247 17.54 -1.59 -1.04
N ALA A 248 18.20 -1.16 -2.13
CA ALA A 248 19.65 -1.29 -2.29
C ALA A 248 20.42 -0.58 -1.17
N TYR A 249 20.02 0.66 -0.86
CA TYR A 249 20.60 1.43 0.23
C TYR A 249 20.44 0.74 1.59
N LEU A 250 19.22 0.27 1.90
CA LEU A 250 18.93 -0.41 3.17
C LEU A 250 19.63 -1.76 3.29
N LEU A 251 19.83 -2.49 2.19
CA LEU A 251 20.63 -3.73 2.21
C LEU A 251 22.08 -3.45 2.60
N VAL A 252 22.68 -2.37 2.11
CA VAL A 252 24.04 -1.99 2.51
C VAL A 252 24.09 -1.56 3.97
N LEU A 253 23.13 -0.74 4.42
CA LEU A 253 23.13 -0.22 5.78
C LEU A 253 22.80 -1.27 6.86
N LEU A 254 21.81 -2.12 6.59
CA LEU A 254 21.26 -3.03 7.58
C LEU A 254 21.82 -4.45 7.45
N GLU A 255 22.17 -4.85 6.22
CA GLU A 255 22.43 -6.25 5.85
C GLU A 255 23.75 -6.40 5.09
N LYS A 256 24.76 -5.58 5.43
CA LYS A 256 26.06 -5.52 4.75
C LYS A 256 26.71 -6.90 4.52
N GLU A 257 26.74 -7.74 5.56
CA GLU A 257 27.33 -9.07 5.47
C GLU A 257 26.56 -9.98 4.51
N TYR A 258 25.22 -9.92 4.55
CA TYR A 258 24.37 -10.64 3.61
C TYR A 258 24.63 -10.15 2.18
N ALA A 259 24.70 -8.84 1.97
CA ALA A 259 24.97 -8.25 0.66
C ALA A 259 26.29 -8.78 0.07
N LEU A 260 27.37 -8.79 0.87
CA LEU A 260 28.68 -9.25 0.42
C LEU A 260 28.75 -10.76 0.17
N LYS A 261 28.14 -11.57 1.03
CA LYS A 261 28.32 -13.03 1.05
C LYS A 261 27.24 -13.80 0.28
N GLN A 262 26.01 -13.30 0.27
CA GLN A 262 24.84 -14.05 -0.21
C GLN A 262 24.27 -13.55 -1.54
N LEU A 263 24.43 -12.26 -1.88
CA LEU A 263 23.95 -11.79 -3.18
C LEU A 263 24.76 -12.41 -4.32
N ASN A 264 24.09 -12.94 -5.33
CA ASN A 264 24.76 -13.44 -6.53
C ASN A 264 25.35 -12.27 -7.36
N ASN A 265 26.02 -12.57 -8.48
CA ASN A 265 26.67 -11.52 -9.28
C ASN A 265 25.67 -10.56 -9.94
N ASP A 266 24.49 -11.05 -10.34
CA ASP A 266 23.47 -10.23 -11.00
C ASP A 266 22.81 -9.28 -9.99
N GLN A 267 22.45 -9.79 -8.82
CA GLN A 267 21.93 -8.98 -7.71
C GLN A 267 22.96 -7.95 -7.24
N MET A 268 24.24 -8.34 -7.13
CA MET A 268 25.31 -7.41 -6.78
C MET A 268 25.50 -6.34 -7.86
N HIS A 269 25.39 -6.69 -9.13
CA HIS A 269 25.41 -5.71 -10.22
C HIS A 269 24.25 -4.71 -10.09
N ILE A 270 23.02 -5.19 -9.87
CA ILE A 270 21.85 -4.33 -9.67
C ILE A 270 22.08 -3.41 -8.46
N LEU A 271 22.52 -3.97 -7.32
CA LEU A 271 22.79 -3.21 -6.11
C LEU A 271 23.79 -2.09 -6.37
N LEU A 272 24.97 -2.40 -6.94
CA LEU A 272 25.99 -1.39 -7.23
C LEU A 272 25.51 -0.34 -8.23
N SER A 273 24.70 -0.72 -9.23
CA SER A 273 24.14 0.23 -10.21
C SER A 273 23.14 1.22 -9.61
N LEU A 274 22.53 0.88 -8.47
CA LEU A 274 21.55 1.73 -7.78
C LEU A 274 22.18 2.61 -6.69
N LEU A 275 23.43 2.34 -6.29
CA LEU A 275 24.15 3.14 -5.29
C LEU A 275 24.85 4.34 -5.94
N THR A 276 24.05 5.26 -6.48
CA THR A 276 24.57 6.48 -7.12
C THR A 276 25.15 7.47 -6.12
N ASP A 277 24.57 7.55 -4.92
CA ASP A 277 25.00 8.47 -3.87
C ASP A 277 26.16 7.87 -3.06
N ARG A 278 27.25 8.62 -2.89
CA ARG A 278 28.44 8.16 -2.16
C ARG A 278 28.39 8.61 -0.70
N THR A 279 27.81 7.78 0.16
CA THR A 279 27.92 7.96 1.62
C THR A 279 29.12 7.19 2.19
N PRO A 280 29.64 7.54 3.38
CA PRO A 280 30.74 6.82 4.00
C PRO A 280 30.48 5.30 4.15
N GLU A 281 29.24 4.91 4.44
CA GLU A 281 28.82 3.52 4.57
C GLU A 281 28.87 2.80 3.22
N ILE A 282 28.43 3.46 2.15
CA ILE A 282 28.49 2.95 0.78
C ILE A 282 29.94 2.83 0.32
N ASP A 283 30.77 3.84 0.56
CA ASP A 283 32.20 3.79 0.22
C ASP A 283 32.92 2.65 0.96
N ALA A 284 32.60 2.43 2.23
CA ALA A 284 33.12 1.31 3.00
C ALA A 284 32.69 -0.04 2.40
N PHE A 285 31.42 -0.18 2.01
CA PHE A 285 30.93 -1.37 1.32
C PHE A 285 31.61 -1.61 -0.02
N ILE A 286 31.75 -0.56 -0.84
CA ILE A 286 32.44 -0.61 -2.14
C ILE A 286 33.89 -1.06 -1.98
N ASN A 287 34.61 -0.52 -0.99
CA ASN A 287 36.00 -0.92 -0.73
C ASN A 287 36.11 -2.41 -0.35
N GLU A 288 35.16 -2.96 0.39
CA GLU A 288 35.10 -4.39 0.68
C GLU A 288 34.79 -5.23 -0.55
N VAL A 289 33.89 -4.79 -1.43
CA VAL A 289 33.63 -5.45 -2.71
C VAL A 289 34.90 -5.52 -3.56
N LYS A 290 35.68 -4.44 -3.63
CA LYS A 290 36.96 -4.40 -4.35
C LYS A 290 38.00 -5.35 -3.77
N GLY A 291 38.10 -5.42 -2.44
CA GLY A 291 39.01 -6.32 -1.74
C GLY A 291 38.64 -7.80 -1.83
N GLY A 292 37.39 -8.10 -2.19
CA GLY A 292 36.86 -9.47 -2.25
C GLY A 292 37.17 -10.26 -3.52
N ILE A 293 36.58 -11.46 -3.60
CA ILE A 293 36.75 -12.46 -4.68
C ILE A 293 35.77 -12.20 -5.85
N ARG A 294 35.03 -11.08 -5.83
CA ARG A 294 34.05 -10.74 -6.88
C ARG A 294 34.75 -10.49 -8.23
N PRO A 295 34.08 -10.76 -9.38
CA PRO A 295 34.63 -10.49 -10.71
C PRO A 295 35.07 -9.03 -10.91
N ASN A 296 36.11 -8.79 -11.71
CA ASN A 296 36.63 -7.43 -11.97
C ASN A 296 35.55 -6.48 -12.51
N ALA A 297 34.62 -6.96 -13.34
CA ALA A 297 33.51 -6.15 -13.83
C ALA A 297 32.65 -5.51 -12.71
N LEU A 298 32.45 -6.22 -11.59
CA LEU A 298 31.73 -5.66 -10.43
C LEU A 298 32.60 -4.68 -9.64
N LYS A 299 33.92 -4.90 -9.60
CA LYS A 299 34.86 -3.96 -8.98
C LYS A 299 34.90 -2.64 -9.76
N ASP A 300 34.95 -2.73 -11.08
CA ASP A 300 34.93 -1.58 -11.99
C ASP A 300 33.61 -0.80 -11.87
N LEU A 301 32.47 -1.51 -11.79
CA LEU A 301 31.16 -0.91 -11.55
C LEU A 301 31.08 -0.20 -10.18
N ALA A 302 31.64 -0.80 -9.13
CA ALA A 302 31.69 -0.18 -7.81
C ALA A 302 32.57 1.09 -7.79
N GLU A 303 33.61 1.14 -8.63
CA GLU A 303 34.43 2.34 -8.80
C GLU A 303 33.69 3.47 -9.50
N ASN A 304 33.01 3.13 -10.57
CA ASN A 304 32.33 4.12 -11.39
C ASN A 304 31.02 3.55 -11.95
N PRO A 305 29.90 3.69 -11.21
CA PRO A 305 28.62 3.08 -11.58
C PRO A 305 28.13 3.52 -12.96
N THR A 306 28.47 4.75 -13.37
CA THR A 306 28.02 5.33 -14.63
C THR A 306 28.88 4.90 -15.83
N LYS A 307 30.12 4.44 -15.60
CA LYS A 307 31.07 4.04 -16.66
C LYS A 307 30.60 2.86 -17.51
N HIS A 308 29.67 2.04 -17.00
CA HIS A 308 29.11 0.87 -17.69
C HIS A 308 27.70 1.11 -18.25
N LEU A 309 27.17 2.33 -18.14
CA LEU A 309 25.93 2.68 -18.84
C LEU A 309 26.19 2.57 -20.35
N PRO A 310 25.27 1.95 -21.12
CA PRO A 310 25.40 1.93 -22.56
C PRO A 310 25.48 3.36 -23.05
N ARG A 311 26.52 3.70 -23.81
CA ARG A 311 26.70 5.06 -24.35
C ARG A 311 25.56 5.49 -25.26
N THR A 312 24.78 4.52 -25.74
CA THR A 312 23.64 4.75 -26.62
C THR A 312 22.47 3.82 -26.30
N HIS A 313 21.24 4.32 -26.41
CA HIS A 313 20.00 3.55 -26.34
C HIS A 313 19.19 3.70 -27.62
N THR A 314 18.63 2.61 -28.15
CA THR A 314 17.71 2.69 -29.28
C THR A 314 16.28 2.73 -28.77
N VAL A 315 15.57 3.84 -29.00
CA VAL A 315 14.23 4.09 -28.50
C VAL A 315 13.27 2.98 -28.95
N GLN A 316 12.59 2.37 -27.99
CA GLN A 316 11.58 1.34 -28.20
C GLN A 316 10.18 1.91 -27.98
N SER A 317 9.17 1.20 -28.47
CA SER A 317 7.77 1.58 -28.25
C SER A 317 7.45 1.60 -26.76
N GLY A 318 6.98 2.75 -26.25
CA GLY A 318 6.64 2.95 -24.84
C GLY A 318 7.75 3.63 -24.02
N ASP A 319 8.92 3.91 -24.61
CA ASP A 319 9.96 4.70 -23.98
C ASP A 319 9.56 6.18 -23.86
N SER A 320 10.04 6.82 -22.81
CA SER A 320 10.02 8.27 -22.63
C SER A 320 11.34 8.71 -22.01
N LEU A 321 11.74 9.96 -22.21
CA LEU A 321 12.98 10.47 -21.59
C LEU A 321 12.99 10.27 -20.06
N TRP A 322 11.83 10.38 -19.43
CA TRP A 322 11.66 10.12 -18.00
C TRP A 322 11.85 8.65 -17.62
N LYS A 323 11.37 7.70 -18.45
CA LYS A 323 11.61 6.28 -18.20
C LYS A 323 13.07 5.92 -18.43
N LEU A 324 13.69 6.48 -19.47
CA LEU A 324 15.10 6.25 -19.79
C LEU A 324 16.04 6.87 -18.75
N SER A 325 15.76 8.08 -18.27
CA SER A 325 16.52 8.72 -17.18
C SER A 325 16.51 7.86 -15.92
N ARG A 326 15.34 7.32 -15.56
CA ARG A 326 15.20 6.40 -14.42
C ARG A 326 15.87 5.04 -14.67
N HIS A 327 15.78 4.52 -15.88
CA HIS A 327 16.37 3.24 -16.24
C HIS A 327 17.90 3.27 -16.21
N TYR A 328 18.49 4.39 -16.67
CA TYR A 328 19.92 4.58 -16.78
C TYR A 328 20.54 5.45 -15.67
N GLY A 329 19.73 5.98 -14.74
CA GLY A 329 20.22 6.80 -13.64
C GLY A 329 20.88 8.12 -14.08
N VAL A 330 20.41 8.72 -15.18
CA VAL A 330 20.95 9.96 -15.76
C VAL A 330 19.88 11.03 -15.82
N ASP A 331 20.22 12.31 -15.70
CA ASP A 331 19.22 13.39 -15.73
C ASP A 331 18.57 13.55 -17.12
N VAL A 332 17.26 13.81 -17.13
CA VAL A 332 16.49 14.05 -18.36
C VAL A 332 17.08 15.22 -19.15
N GLU A 333 17.40 16.31 -18.46
CA GLU A 333 18.02 17.49 -19.06
C GLU A 333 19.34 17.14 -19.74
N ARG A 334 20.14 16.28 -19.11
CA ARG A 334 21.42 15.84 -19.65
C ARG A 334 21.27 14.97 -20.90
N ILE A 335 20.26 14.10 -20.94
CA ILE A 335 19.92 13.36 -22.17
C ILE A 335 19.49 14.33 -23.28
N LYS A 336 18.67 15.35 -22.95
CA LYS A 336 18.22 16.34 -23.94
C LYS A 336 19.37 17.15 -24.50
N GLU A 337 20.25 17.67 -23.65
CA GLU A 337 21.44 18.43 -24.04
C GLU A 337 22.34 17.59 -24.95
N LEU A 338 22.62 16.34 -24.57
CA LEU A 338 23.53 15.47 -25.32
C LEU A 338 23.00 15.09 -26.70
N ASN A 339 21.68 15.06 -26.87
CA ASN A 339 21.01 14.68 -28.12
C ASN A 339 20.39 15.86 -28.87
N ASN A 340 20.63 17.10 -28.43
CA ASN A 340 20.03 18.32 -28.98
C ASN A 340 18.49 18.23 -29.11
N LEU A 341 17.82 17.67 -28.10
CA LEU A 341 16.36 17.50 -28.10
C LEU A 341 15.68 18.74 -27.52
N GLU A 342 14.87 19.41 -28.35
CA GLU A 342 14.04 20.55 -27.90
C GLU A 342 12.76 20.08 -27.17
N SER A 343 12.25 18.89 -27.52
CA SER A 343 11.03 18.31 -26.95
C SER A 343 11.29 16.98 -26.22
N GLU A 344 10.35 16.56 -25.38
CA GLU A 344 10.41 15.27 -24.67
C GLU A 344 9.88 14.09 -25.50
N THR A 345 9.42 14.35 -26.73
CA THR A 345 8.86 13.33 -27.61
C THR A 345 9.99 12.55 -28.28
N LEU A 346 10.01 11.23 -28.06
CA LEU A 346 10.98 10.32 -28.65
C LEU A 346 10.37 9.59 -29.85
N GLN A 347 11.14 9.45 -30.93
CA GLN A 347 10.78 8.62 -32.07
C GLN A 347 11.36 7.21 -31.90
N VAL A 348 10.50 6.21 -32.01
CA VAL A 348 10.89 4.79 -31.96
C VAL A 348 11.89 4.49 -33.07
N GLY A 349 12.96 3.80 -32.74
CA GLY A 349 14.08 3.49 -33.63
C GLY A 349 15.23 4.50 -33.60
N ASN A 350 15.06 5.67 -33.00
CA ASN A 350 16.16 6.64 -32.87
C ASN A 350 17.19 6.16 -31.83
N THR A 351 18.47 6.37 -32.13
CA THR A 351 19.56 6.13 -31.18
C THR A 351 19.84 7.39 -30.38
N LEU A 352 19.58 7.34 -29.08
CA LEU A 352 19.93 8.39 -28.12
C LEU A 352 21.32 8.13 -27.55
N GLN A 353 22.18 9.14 -27.53
CA GLN A 353 23.39 9.18 -26.73
C GLN A 353 23.01 9.30 -25.24
N LEU A 354 23.65 8.52 -24.38
CA LEU A 354 23.43 8.60 -22.94
C LEU A 354 24.66 9.22 -22.26
N PRO A 355 24.45 10.08 -21.24
CA PRO A 355 25.55 10.64 -20.47
C PRO A 355 26.39 9.53 -19.80
N PRO A 356 27.73 9.70 -19.75
CA PRO A 356 28.66 8.74 -19.14
C PRO A 356 28.61 8.73 -17.62
#